data_AF-A0A9P5QTC4-F1
#
_entry.id   AF-A0A9P5QTC4-F1
#
_cell.length_a   1.000
_cell.length_b   1.000
_cell.length_c   1.000
_cell.angle_alpha   90.00
_cell.angle_beta   90.00
_cell.angle_gamma   90.00
#
_symmetry.space_group_name_H-M   'P 1'
#
loop_
_entity.id
_entity.type
_entity.pdbx_description
1 polymer ?
#
loop_
_entity_poly.entity_id
_entity_poly.type
_entity_poly.pdbx_seq_one_letter_code
_entity_poly.pdbx_strand_id
1 'polypeptide(L)'
;MRLHHGDLTDSTCLVHIISKVLPSEIYNLGAQSHVKVSFDMSEYTADVDAVGTLRLLDAIRTCGLAHLVRFYQASTSELYGKVQEIPQSETTPFYPRSPYGVAKMYAYWITINYREAYNMYACNGILFNHESPRRGRTFVTRKITCAVSAIHLGKQQCLYLGNLDAMRDWGHARDYVEGMWRMLQQETPEDFVLATGEMHTVREFVEKAFKATGSTIRWEGSAEQEVGLDEKGIIRVRVDPAYYRPTEVEQLLGNPAKANEKLGWKRKVDFDSLVEEMVKADLVGVAAGDVFN
;
A
#
# COMPACT_ATOMS: atom_id res chain seq x y z
N MET A 1 22.58 -4.45 -10.43
CA MET A 1 21.26 -3.91 -10.81
C MET A 1 21.36 -3.32 -12.20
N ARG A 2 20.44 -3.65 -13.11
CA ARG A 2 20.36 -3.07 -14.46
C ARG A 2 19.01 -2.38 -14.60
N LEU A 3 19.00 -1.16 -15.09
CA LEU A 3 17.77 -0.39 -15.33
C LEU A 3 17.46 -0.37 -16.82
N HIS A 4 16.18 -0.46 -17.15
CA HIS A 4 15.65 -0.41 -18.51
C HIS A 4 14.59 0.69 -18.55
N HIS A 5 14.63 1.54 -19.57
CA HIS A 5 13.52 2.44 -19.83
C HIS A 5 12.33 1.63 -20.32
N GLY A 6 11.15 1.91 -19.78
CA GLY A 6 9.90 1.31 -20.20
C GLY A 6 8.72 1.82 -19.38
N ASP A 7 7.53 1.57 -19.91
CA ASP A 7 6.27 1.97 -19.31
C ASP A 7 5.25 0.83 -19.46
N LEU A 8 4.37 0.65 -18.47
CA LEU A 8 3.34 -0.39 -18.49
C LEU A 8 2.27 -0.14 -19.57
N THR A 9 2.24 1.06 -20.15
CA THR A 9 1.36 1.42 -21.27
C THR A 9 1.94 1.09 -22.65
N ASP A 10 3.24 0.77 -22.75
CA ASP A 10 3.92 0.45 -24.02
C ASP A 10 4.20 -1.05 -24.18
N SER A 11 3.32 -1.75 -24.90
CA SER A 11 3.44 -3.18 -25.17
C SER A 11 4.74 -3.58 -25.88
N THR A 12 5.23 -2.76 -26.81
CA THR A 12 6.44 -3.09 -27.59
C THR A 12 7.67 -3.04 -26.69
N CYS A 13 7.72 -2.03 -25.81
CA CYS A 13 8.79 -1.91 -24.84
C CYS A 13 8.81 -3.08 -23.85
N LEU A 14 7.66 -3.51 -23.34
CA LEU A 14 7.56 -4.64 -22.41
C LEU A 14 8.06 -5.94 -23.05
N VAL A 15 7.63 -6.24 -24.28
CA VAL A 15 8.10 -7.42 -25.04
C VAL A 15 9.61 -7.35 -25.28
N HIS A 16 10.14 -6.18 -25.67
CA HIS A 16 11.58 -6.00 -25.87
C HIS A 16 12.39 -6.26 -24.60
N ILE A 17 11.94 -5.76 -23.45
CA ILE A 17 12.63 -5.97 -22.18
C ILE A 17 12.59 -7.46 -21.79
N ILE A 18 11.42 -8.10 -21.82
CA ILE A 18 11.26 -9.50 -21.41
C ILE A 18 12.08 -10.43 -22.30
N SER A 19 12.03 -10.26 -23.63
CA SER A 19 12.81 -11.07 -24.57
C SER A 19 14.33 -10.93 -24.40
N LYS A 20 14.80 -9.77 -23.93
CA LYS A 20 16.22 -9.52 -23.66
C LYS A 20 16.69 -10.04 -22.31
N VAL A 21 15.84 -9.93 -21.29
CA VAL A 21 16.18 -10.29 -19.90
C VAL A 21 16.00 -11.79 -19.67
N LEU A 22 15.00 -12.41 -20.32
CA LEU A 22 14.60 -13.81 -20.09
C LEU A 22 14.46 -14.13 -18.60
N PRO A 23 13.60 -13.40 -17.87
CA PRO A 23 13.52 -13.52 -16.41
C PRO A 23 13.02 -14.90 -15.97
N SER A 24 13.42 -15.36 -14.79
CA SER A 24 12.80 -16.49 -14.09
C SER A 24 11.60 -16.07 -13.25
N GLU A 25 11.63 -14.83 -12.73
CA GLU A 25 10.60 -14.26 -11.86
C GLU A 25 10.29 -12.83 -12.32
N ILE A 26 9.01 -12.46 -12.35
CA ILE A 26 8.53 -11.11 -12.63
C ILE A 26 7.64 -10.65 -11.49
N TYR A 27 7.94 -9.48 -10.94
CA TYR A 27 7.15 -8.81 -9.92
C TYR A 27 6.50 -7.56 -10.51
N ASN A 28 5.19 -7.60 -10.76
CA ASN A 28 4.46 -6.44 -11.26
C ASN A 28 4.08 -5.50 -10.11
N LEU A 29 4.99 -4.58 -9.78
CA LEU A 29 4.82 -3.59 -8.70
C LEU A 29 4.53 -2.17 -9.22
N GLY A 30 4.59 -1.94 -10.53
CA GLY A 30 4.30 -0.64 -11.14
C GLY A 30 2.80 -0.34 -11.10
N ALA A 31 2.44 0.88 -10.69
CA ALA A 31 1.05 1.34 -10.59
C ALA A 31 0.94 2.86 -10.38
N GLN A 32 -0.20 3.43 -10.76
CA GLN A 32 -0.71 4.66 -10.16
C GLN A 32 -1.37 4.31 -8.82
N SER A 33 -0.59 4.34 -7.73
CA SER A 33 -0.99 3.74 -6.44
C SER A 33 -1.75 4.66 -5.47
N HIS A 34 -2.03 5.91 -5.83
CA HIS A 34 -2.67 6.85 -4.91
C HIS A 34 -4.19 6.87 -5.09
N VAL A 35 -4.92 6.28 -4.13
CA VAL A 35 -6.37 6.09 -4.20
C VAL A 35 -7.13 7.38 -4.45
N LYS A 36 -6.81 8.47 -3.75
CA LYS A 36 -7.50 9.75 -3.95
C LYS A 36 -7.28 10.33 -5.35
N VAL A 37 -6.07 10.20 -5.91
CA VAL A 37 -5.74 10.72 -7.25
C VAL A 37 -6.43 9.91 -8.34
N SER A 38 -6.75 8.63 -8.07
CA SER A 38 -7.47 7.79 -9.03
C SER A 38 -8.87 8.29 -9.37
N PHE A 39 -9.50 9.11 -8.50
CA PHE A 39 -10.77 9.75 -8.83
C PHE A 39 -10.62 10.86 -9.89
N ASP A 40 -9.47 11.53 -9.91
CA ASP A 40 -9.17 12.61 -10.86
C ASP A 40 -8.50 12.09 -12.15
N MET A 41 -7.80 10.96 -12.08
CA MET A 41 -7.08 10.34 -13.21
C MET A 41 -7.51 8.88 -13.43
N SER A 42 -8.81 8.63 -13.52
CA SER A 42 -9.38 7.28 -13.56
C SER A 42 -8.98 6.49 -14.80
N GLU A 43 -8.98 7.10 -15.99
CA GLU A 43 -8.58 6.45 -17.25
C GLU A 43 -7.12 6.01 -17.22
N TYR A 44 -6.21 6.91 -16.85
CA TYR A 44 -4.79 6.59 -16.71
C TYR A 44 -4.55 5.50 -15.65
N THR A 45 -5.27 5.57 -14.52
CA THR A 45 -5.19 4.53 -13.48
C THR A 45 -5.62 3.17 -14.03
N ALA A 46 -6.69 3.11 -14.83
CA ALA A 46 -7.12 1.86 -15.46
C ALA A 46 -6.11 1.35 -16.49
N ASP A 47 -5.57 2.22 -17.34
CA ASP A 47 -4.63 1.82 -18.40
C ASP A 47 -3.34 1.23 -17.82
N VAL A 48 -2.81 1.81 -16.73
CA VAL A 48 -1.61 1.31 -16.06
C VAL A 48 -1.93 0.09 -15.19
N ASP A 49 -2.85 0.21 -14.23
CA ASP A 49 -3.00 -0.77 -13.16
C ASP A 49 -3.75 -2.03 -13.62
N ALA A 50 -4.71 -1.87 -14.55
CA ALA A 50 -5.49 -2.97 -15.12
C ALA A 50 -4.86 -3.47 -16.42
N VAL A 51 -4.87 -2.63 -17.47
CA VAL A 51 -4.44 -3.05 -18.82
C VAL A 51 -2.93 -3.29 -18.88
N GLY A 52 -2.11 -2.55 -18.13
CA GLY A 52 -0.68 -2.82 -18.00
C GLY A 52 -0.37 -4.21 -17.44
N THR A 53 -1.19 -4.72 -16.50
CA THR A 53 -1.06 -6.10 -16.00
C THR A 53 -1.33 -7.11 -17.12
N LEU A 54 -2.39 -6.91 -17.92
CA LEU A 54 -2.67 -7.73 -19.11
C LEU A 54 -1.49 -7.70 -20.09
N ARG A 55 -1.00 -6.50 -20.45
CA ARG A 55 0.12 -6.33 -21.40
C ARG A 55 1.36 -7.11 -20.96
N LEU A 56 1.65 -7.10 -19.66
CA LEU A 56 2.81 -7.80 -19.11
C LEU A 56 2.66 -9.33 -19.20
N LEU A 57 1.47 -9.85 -18.89
CA LEU A 57 1.14 -11.26 -19.04
C LEU A 57 1.19 -11.71 -20.52
N ASP A 58 0.64 -10.90 -21.42
CA ASP A 58 0.70 -11.14 -22.87
C ASP A 58 2.14 -11.09 -23.40
N ALA A 59 2.97 -10.19 -22.88
CA ALA A 59 4.38 -10.11 -23.27
C ALA A 59 5.17 -11.36 -22.86
N ILE A 60 4.91 -11.92 -21.67
CA ILE A 60 5.49 -13.21 -21.23
C ILE A 60 5.11 -14.33 -22.22
N ARG A 61 3.83 -14.42 -22.59
CA ARG A 61 3.34 -15.43 -23.53
C ARG A 61 3.89 -15.25 -24.94
N THR A 62 3.94 -14.02 -25.42
CA THR A 62 4.48 -13.66 -26.73
C THR A 62 5.96 -14.03 -26.85
N CYS A 63 6.72 -13.92 -25.76
CA CYS A 63 8.12 -14.36 -25.71
C CYS A 63 8.29 -15.89 -25.56
N GLY A 64 7.20 -16.66 -25.50
CA GLY A 64 7.25 -18.12 -25.31
C GLY A 64 7.66 -18.55 -23.89
N LEU A 65 7.53 -17.68 -22.89
CA LEU A 65 8.04 -17.91 -21.54
C LEU A 65 6.97 -18.36 -20.52
N ALA A 66 5.76 -18.66 -20.97
CA ALA A 66 4.60 -18.96 -20.12
C ALA A 66 4.83 -20.10 -19.12
N HIS A 67 5.64 -21.10 -19.47
CA HIS A 67 5.95 -22.26 -18.63
C HIS A 67 7.27 -22.15 -17.86
N LEU A 68 7.99 -21.03 -18.02
CA LEU A 68 9.32 -20.81 -17.43
C LEU A 68 9.32 -19.70 -16.39
N VAL A 69 8.51 -18.65 -16.61
CA VAL A 69 8.44 -17.48 -15.73
C VAL A 69 7.43 -17.71 -14.61
N ARG A 70 7.80 -17.30 -13.39
CA ARG A 70 6.87 -17.12 -12.27
C ARG A 70 6.47 -15.66 -12.14
N PHE A 71 5.18 -15.38 -12.10
CA PHE A 71 4.61 -14.03 -12.12
C PHE A 71 3.92 -13.71 -10.79
N TYR A 72 4.29 -12.58 -10.19
CA TYR A 72 3.64 -12.02 -9.01
C TYR A 72 2.90 -10.73 -9.37
N GLN A 73 1.62 -10.68 -9.03
CA GLN A 73 0.80 -9.47 -9.11
C GLN A 73 0.67 -8.80 -7.75
N ALA A 74 0.99 -7.50 -7.68
CA ALA A 74 0.68 -6.68 -6.52
C ALA A 74 -0.82 -6.30 -6.50
N SER A 75 -1.62 -7.16 -5.89
CA SER A 75 -2.99 -6.84 -5.47
C SER A 75 -2.98 -6.09 -4.13
N THR A 76 -4.16 -5.82 -3.57
CA THR A 76 -4.32 -4.83 -2.49
C THR A 76 -5.54 -5.13 -1.63
N SER A 77 -5.50 -4.78 -0.35
CA SER A 77 -6.66 -4.80 0.54
C SER A 77 -7.78 -3.86 0.10
N GLU A 78 -7.49 -2.85 -0.73
CA GLU A 78 -8.49 -1.95 -1.35
C GLU A 78 -9.51 -2.69 -2.24
N LEU A 79 -9.24 -3.95 -2.62
CA LEU A 79 -10.23 -4.84 -3.27
C LEU A 79 -11.44 -5.09 -2.37
N TYR A 80 -11.26 -5.09 -1.04
CA TYR A 80 -12.33 -5.33 -0.07
C TYR A 80 -13.19 -4.09 0.21
N GLY A 81 -12.78 -2.89 -0.26
CA GLY A 81 -13.43 -1.58 -0.08
C GLY A 81 -14.60 -1.52 0.92
N LYS A 82 -15.83 -1.85 0.47
CA LYS A 82 -16.95 -2.05 1.39
C LYS A 82 -16.88 -3.46 2.00
N VAL A 83 -16.25 -3.55 3.16
CA VAL A 83 -15.99 -4.81 3.86
C VAL A 83 -17.26 -5.66 4.04
N GLN A 84 -17.17 -6.94 3.67
CA GLN A 84 -18.24 -7.93 3.84
C GLN A 84 -18.01 -8.85 5.05
N GLU A 85 -16.75 -9.10 5.43
CA GLU A 85 -16.36 -10.00 6.53
C GLU A 85 -15.15 -9.42 7.27
N ILE A 86 -15.02 -9.68 8.58
CA ILE A 86 -13.92 -9.20 9.41
C ILE A 86 -13.42 -10.36 10.30
N PRO A 87 -12.11 -10.66 10.31
CA PRO A 87 -11.07 -10.15 9.42
C PRO A 87 -11.25 -10.64 7.97
N GLN A 88 -10.72 -9.91 6.99
CA GLN A 88 -10.78 -10.31 5.57
C GLN A 88 -9.73 -11.38 5.25
N SER A 89 -10.09 -12.38 4.45
CA SER A 89 -9.22 -13.47 3.99
C SER A 89 -9.30 -13.64 2.47
N GLU A 90 -8.59 -14.62 1.91
CA GLU A 90 -8.61 -14.94 0.48
C GLU A 90 -10.01 -15.29 -0.05
N THR A 91 -10.92 -15.75 0.82
CA THR A 91 -12.31 -16.11 0.44
C THR A 91 -13.31 -14.98 0.65
N THR A 92 -12.91 -13.89 1.31
CA THR A 92 -13.82 -12.78 1.59
C THR A 92 -14.24 -12.10 0.27
N PRO A 93 -15.55 -11.88 0.03
CA PRO A 93 -16.00 -11.24 -1.20
C PRO A 93 -15.45 -9.83 -1.37
N PHE A 94 -15.00 -9.52 -2.58
CA PHE A 94 -14.50 -8.18 -2.90
C PHE A 94 -15.61 -7.17 -3.18
N TYR A 95 -15.37 -5.91 -2.83
CA TYR A 95 -16.25 -4.77 -3.12
C TYR A 95 -15.42 -3.48 -3.22
N PRO A 96 -14.81 -3.18 -4.38
CA PRO A 96 -13.94 -2.02 -4.53
C PRO A 96 -14.74 -0.72 -4.46
N ARG A 97 -14.11 0.33 -3.91
CA ARG A 97 -14.75 1.65 -3.66
C ARG A 97 -13.98 2.82 -4.28
N SER A 98 -13.16 2.57 -5.29
CA SER A 98 -12.42 3.62 -6.02
C SER A 98 -12.05 3.13 -7.42
N PRO A 99 -11.75 4.05 -8.37
CA PRO A 99 -11.20 3.65 -9.68
C PRO A 99 -9.93 2.80 -9.56
N TYR A 100 -9.04 3.12 -8.60
CA TYR A 100 -7.89 2.29 -8.25
C TYR A 100 -8.30 0.86 -7.86
N GLY A 101 -9.25 0.72 -6.93
CA GLY A 101 -9.73 -0.59 -6.47
C GLY A 101 -10.37 -1.41 -7.62
N VAL A 102 -11.11 -0.77 -8.52
CA VAL A 102 -11.70 -1.41 -9.69
C VAL A 102 -10.64 -1.84 -10.70
N ALA A 103 -9.64 -1.00 -10.98
CA ALA A 103 -8.53 -1.36 -11.87
C ALA A 103 -7.73 -2.56 -11.31
N LYS A 104 -7.43 -2.55 -10.01
CA LYS A 104 -6.78 -3.68 -9.33
C LYS A 104 -7.65 -4.94 -9.30
N MET A 105 -8.98 -4.81 -9.33
CA MET A 105 -9.90 -5.94 -9.45
C MET A 105 -9.72 -6.67 -10.78
N TYR A 106 -9.65 -5.91 -11.87
CA TYR A 106 -9.35 -6.47 -13.18
C TYR A 106 -8.00 -7.18 -13.18
N ALA A 107 -6.96 -6.54 -12.65
CA ALA A 107 -5.62 -7.08 -12.58
C ALA A 107 -5.55 -8.40 -11.77
N TYR A 108 -6.33 -8.48 -10.69
CA TYR A 108 -6.48 -9.70 -9.89
C TYR A 108 -7.07 -10.84 -10.74
N TRP A 109 -8.22 -10.60 -11.38
CA TRP A 109 -8.92 -11.62 -12.15
C TRP A 109 -8.20 -12.03 -13.43
N ILE A 110 -7.54 -11.11 -14.12
CA ILE A 110 -6.76 -11.46 -15.32
C ILE A 110 -5.57 -12.34 -14.97
N THR A 111 -4.95 -12.11 -13.80
CA THR A 111 -3.87 -12.97 -13.28
C THR A 111 -4.37 -14.39 -13.00
N ILE A 112 -5.54 -14.52 -12.36
CA ILE A 112 -6.19 -15.83 -12.15
C ILE A 112 -6.52 -16.51 -13.48
N ASN A 113 -7.10 -15.78 -14.43
CA ASN A 113 -7.45 -16.34 -15.72
C ASN A 113 -6.22 -16.89 -16.46
N TYR A 114 -5.08 -16.20 -16.39
CA TYR A 114 -3.85 -16.69 -17.03
C TYR A 114 -3.24 -17.90 -16.33
N ARG A 115 -3.36 -17.96 -15.00
CA ARG A 115 -3.02 -19.17 -14.22
C ARG A 115 -3.86 -20.36 -14.69
N GLU A 116 -5.17 -20.20 -14.79
CA GLU A 116 -6.12 -21.29 -15.07
C GLU A 116 -6.19 -21.69 -16.54
N ALA A 117 -6.18 -20.73 -17.47
CA ALA A 117 -6.35 -20.97 -18.90
C ALA A 117 -5.06 -21.45 -19.58
N TYR A 118 -3.89 -21.02 -19.08
CA TYR A 118 -2.60 -21.28 -19.72
C TYR A 118 -1.62 -22.04 -18.84
N ASN A 119 -2.03 -22.46 -17.64
CA ASN A 119 -1.17 -23.14 -16.65
C ASN A 119 0.11 -22.34 -16.33
N MET A 120 0.01 -21.01 -16.32
CA MET A 120 1.11 -20.14 -15.93
C MET A 120 1.28 -20.16 -14.40
N TYR A 121 2.53 -20.08 -13.91
CA TYR A 121 2.75 -19.77 -12.50
C TYR A 121 2.48 -18.28 -12.28
N ALA A 122 1.24 -17.94 -11.91
CA ALA A 122 0.82 -16.57 -11.66
C ALA A 122 0.00 -16.47 -10.36
N CYS A 123 0.42 -15.59 -9.44
CA CYS A 123 -0.26 -15.42 -8.15
C CYS A 123 -0.47 -13.96 -7.78
N ASN A 124 -1.49 -13.72 -6.96
CA ASN A 124 -1.83 -12.43 -6.41
C ASN A 124 -1.43 -12.36 -4.93
N GLY A 125 -0.60 -11.37 -4.58
CA GLY A 125 -0.45 -10.97 -3.19
C GLY A 125 -1.50 -9.92 -2.83
N ILE A 126 -2.46 -10.28 -1.98
CA ILE A 126 -3.48 -9.36 -1.47
C ILE A 126 -2.89 -8.66 -0.24
N LEU A 127 -2.08 -7.64 -0.48
CA LEU A 127 -1.33 -6.96 0.57
C LEU A 127 -2.18 -5.88 1.25
N PHE A 128 -2.22 -5.93 2.58
CA PHE A 128 -2.70 -4.84 3.41
C PHE A 128 -1.69 -3.71 3.47
N ASN A 129 -2.04 -2.60 4.13
CA ASN A 129 -1.18 -1.42 4.16
C ASN A 129 0.18 -1.77 4.75
N HIS A 130 1.24 -1.35 4.06
CA HIS A 130 2.60 -1.57 4.48
C HIS A 130 3.45 -0.34 4.21
N GLU A 131 4.21 0.04 5.23
CA GLU A 131 4.80 1.36 5.35
C GLU A 131 6.30 1.24 5.64
N SER A 132 7.02 2.35 5.54
CA SER A 132 8.45 2.42 5.86
C SER A 132 8.94 3.88 5.80
N PRO A 133 10.18 4.16 6.23
CA PRO A 133 10.88 5.42 5.92
C PRO A 133 11.07 5.75 4.43
N ARG A 134 10.59 4.89 3.51
CA ARG A 134 10.61 5.13 2.06
C ARG A 134 9.22 5.33 1.47
N ARG A 135 8.17 5.29 2.28
CA ARG A 135 6.79 5.53 1.82
C ARG A 135 6.67 6.92 1.19
N GLY A 136 5.89 7.04 0.12
CA GLY A 136 5.58 8.33 -0.50
C GLY A 136 4.90 9.28 0.49
N ARG A 137 5.30 10.55 0.48
CA ARG A 137 4.84 11.58 1.43
C ARG A 137 3.35 11.92 1.34
N THR A 138 2.69 11.52 0.25
CA THR A 138 1.24 11.69 0.05
C THR A 138 0.39 10.68 0.82
N PHE A 139 0.97 9.56 1.24
CA PHE A 139 0.27 8.57 2.07
C PHE A 139 0.21 9.02 3.54
N VAL A 140 -0.89 8.70 4.21
CA VAL A 140 -1.23 9.26 5.54
C VAL A 140 -0.14 9.04 6.60
N THR A 141 0.44 7.86 6.69
CA THR A 141 1.50 7.50 7.66
C THR A 141 2.75 8.38 7.48
N ARG A 142 3.18 8.56 6.23
CA ARG A 142 4.35 9.39 5.92
C ARG A 142 4.05 10.88 6.05
N LYS A 143 2.84 11.30 5.67
CA LYS A 143 2.37 12.67 5.91
C LYS A 143 2.43 13.02 7.39
N ILE A 144 1.96 12.13 8.26
CA ILE A 144 1.98 12.31 9.72
C ILE A 144 3.41 12.40 10.23
N THR A 145 4.25 11.40 9.94
CA THR A 145 5.62 11.34 10.46
C THR A 145 6.50 12.50 9.99
N CYS A 146 6.39 12.92 8.72
CA CYS A 146 7.05 14.12 8.21
C CYS A 146 6.57 15.39 8.93
N ALA A 147 5.24 15.58 9.06
CA ALA A 147 4.69 16.79 9.68
C ALA A 147 5.00 16.87 11.18
N VAL A 148 4.90 15.76 11.91
CA VAL A 148 5.26 15.70 13.34
C VAL A 148 6.74 16.03 13.53
N SER A 149 7.62 15.49 12.70
CA SER A 149 9.06 15.80 12.73
C SER A 149 9.31 17.29 12.43
N ALA A 150 8.62 17.87 11.44
CA ALA A 150 8.71 19.29 11.12
C ALA A 150 8.14 20.20 12.22
N ILE A 151 7.05 19.80 12.88
CA ILE A 151 6.48 20.51 14.03
C ILE A 151 7.45 20.49 15.21
N HIS A 152 8.02 19.33 15.52
CA HIS A 152 9.01 19.18 16.59
C HIS A 152 10.24 20.08 16.36
N LEU A 153 10.69 20.21 15.11
CA LEU A 153 11.82 21.07 14.73
C LEU A 153 11.43 22.53 14.46
N GLY A 154 10.18 22.93 14.73
CA GLY A 154 9.70 24.31 14.55
C GLY A 154 9.59 24.79 13.11
N LYS A 155 9.61 23.87 12.13
CA LYS A 155 9.53 24.15 10.68
C LYS A 155 8.11 24.13 10.14
N GLN A 156 7.17 23.55 10.87
CA GLN A 156 5.75 23.51 10.54
C GLN A 156 4.94 23.79 11.80
N GLN A 157 3.77 24.42 11.67
CA GLN A 157 2.93 24.74 12.83
C GLN A 157 1.84 23.71 13.08
N CYS A 158 1.21 23.21 12.01
CA CYS A 158 0.00 22.38 12.09
C CYS A 158 -0.04 21.34 10.96
N LEU A 159 -0.55 20.15 11.27
CA LEU A 159 -0.84 19.04 10.36
C LEU A 159 -2.34 19.02 10.04
N TYR A 160 -2.68 18.93 8.75
CA TYR A 160 -4.06 18.80 8.29
C TYR A 160 -4.34 17.37 7.82
N LEU A 161 -5.43 16.76 8.27
CA LEU A 161 -5.82 15.38 7.94
C LEU A 161 -7.30 15.31 7.53
N GLY A 162 -7.71 14.18 6.96
CA GLY A 162 -9.12 13.87 6.69
C GLY A 162 -9.72 13.09 7.85
N ASN A 163 -10.32 11.94 7.53
CA ASN A 163 -10.93 11.04 8.52
C ASN A 163 -9.90 10.46 9.52
N LEU A 164 -9.94 10.93 10.78
CA LEU A 164 -9.09 10.45 11.87
C LEU A 164 -9.51 9.08 12.41
N ASP A 165 -10.76 8.69 12.20
CA ASP A 165 -11.34 7.45 12.73
C ASP A 165 -11.21 6.29 11.73
N ALA A 166 -10.64 6.53 10.54
CA ALA A 166 -10.32 5.48 9.59
C ALA A 166 -9.36 4.45 10.20
N MET A 167 -9.70 3.18 10.08
CA MET A 167 -8.98 2.07 10.70
C MET A 167 -8.21 1.24 9.67
N ARG A 168 -6.93 0.96 9.92
CA ARG A 168 -6.06 0.24 8.99
C ARG A 168 -5.16 -0.76 9.69
N ASP A 169 -4.86 -1.83 8.99
CA ASP A 169 -3.82 -2.80 9.30
C ASP A 169 -2.52 -2.38 8.62
N TRP A 170 -1.53 -1.92 9.42
CA TRP A 170 -0.26 -1.37 8.96
C TRP A 170 0.91 -2.29 9.33
N GLY A 171 1.51 -2.90 8.32
CA GLY A 171 2.77 -3.64 8.44
C GLY A 171 3.99 -2.87 7.93
N HIS A 172 5.17 -3.48 8.01
CA HIS A 172 6.40 -2.92 7.47
C HIS A 172 6.72 -3.48 6.07
N ALA A 173 6.99 -2.62 5.09
CA ALA A 173 7.22 -3.00 3.68
C ALA A 173 8.31 -4.07 3.47
N ARG A 174 9.39 -4.04 4.26
CA ARG A 174 10.46 -5.07 4.26
C ARG A 174 9.94 -6.48 4.54
N ASP A 175 8.97 -6.65 5.44
CA ASP A 175 8.41 -7.97 5.73
C ASP A 175 7.54 -8.44 4.56
N TYR A 176 6.84 -7.50 3.93
CA TYR A 176 5.88 -7.81 2.86
C TYR A 176 6.59 -8.24 1.58
N VAL A 177 7.72 -7.62 1.21
CA VAL A 177 8.52 -8.05 0.04
C VAL A 177 9.12 -9.45 0.22
N GLU A 178 9.44 -9.86 1.45
CA GLU A 178 9.82 -11.25 1.74
C GLU A 178 8.65 -12.21 1.45
N GLY A 179 7.42 -11.81 1.82
CA GLY A 179 6.21 -12.57 1.51
C GLY A 179 5.98 -12.71 0.00
N MET A 180 6.13 -11.63 -0.77
CA MET A 180 6.05 -11.67 -2.24
C MET A 180 7.02 -12.70 -2.82
N TRP A 181 8.27 -12.70 -2.34
CA TRP A 181 9.28 -13.64 -2.79
C TRP A 181 8.92 -15.08 -2.44
N ARG A 182 8.51 -15.34 -1.19
CA ARG A 182 8.08 -16.67 -0.72
C ARG A 182 6.94 -17.25 -1.55
N MET A 183 5.98 -16.43 -1.97
CA MET A 183 4.87 -16.85 -2.84
C MET A 183 5.36 -17.40 -4.18
N LEU A 184 6.44 -16.84 -4.74
CA LEU A 184 7.03 -17.36 -5.98
C LEU A 184 7.93 -18.58 -5.75
N GLN A 185 8.20 -18.99 -4.51
CA GLN A 185 9.03 -20.16 -4.22
C GLN A 185 8.23 -21.46 -4.08
N GLN A 186 6.90 -21.38 -4.04
CA GLN A 186 6.04 -22.55 -3.86
C GLN A 186 6.05 -23.45 -5.12
N GLU A 187 5.57 -24.68 -4.97
CA GLU A 187 5.42 -25.61 -6.09
C GLU A 187 4.26 -25.20 -7.01
N THR A 188 3.15 -24.76 -6.41
CA THR A 188 1.93 -24.34 -7.12
C THR A 188 1.60 -22.88 -6.82
N PRO A 189 1.13 -22.11 -7.83
CA PRO A 189 0.73 -20.73 -7.63
C PRO A 189 -0.58 -20.63 -6.84
N GLU A 190 -0.57 -19.90 -5.74
CA GLU A 190 -1.74 -19.59 -4.92
C GLU A 190 -1.77 -18.12 -4.54
N ASP A 191 -2.98 -17.58 -4.33
CA ASP A 191 -3.16 -16.22 -3.84
C ASP A 191 -3.11 -16.19 -2.30
N PHE A 192 -2.58 -15.11 -1.73
CA PHE A 192 -2.38 -14.98 -0.28
C PHE A 192 -2.69 -13.58 0.22
N VAL A 193 -3.35 -13.49 1.38
CA VAL A 193 -3.43 -12.27 2.18
C VAL A 193 -2.14 -12.11 2.98
N LEU A 194 -1.47 -10.96 2.79
CA LEU A 194 -0.35 -10.54 3.63
C LEU A 194 -0.78 -9.33 4.46
N ALA A 195 -0.88 -9.54 5.76
CA ALA A 195 -1.42 -8.58 6.71
C ALA A 195 -0.75 -8.77 8.08
N THR A 196 -0.91 -7.79 8.97
CA THR A 196 -0.48 -7.96 10.35
C THR A 196 -1.53 -8.71 11.17
N GLY A 197 -2.83 -8.50 10.91
CA GLY A 197 -3.89 -8.95 11.79
C GLY A 197 -4.12 -8.04 13.00
N GLU A 198 -3.55 -6.83 12.99
CA GLU A 198 -3.76 -5.77 13.97
C GLU A 198 -4.29 -4.53 13.24
N MET A 199 -5.19 -3.78 13.88
CA MET A 199 -5.84 -2.62 13.28
C MET A 199 -5.78 -1.42 14.21
N HIS A 200 -5.38 -0.28 13.65
CA HIS A 200 -5.20 0.98 14.38
C HIS A 200 -5.89 2.12 13.65
N THR A 201 -6.28 3.16 14.38
CA THR A 201 -6.89 4.37 13.79
C THR A 201 -5.81 5.31 13.26
N VAL A 202 -6.16 6.20 12.32
CA VAL A 202 -5.30 7.33 11.94
C VAL A 202 -4.99 8.20 13.15
N ARG A 203 -5.97 8.41 14.04
CA ARG A 203 -5.81 9.10 15.33
C ARG A 203 -4.71 8.49 16.19
N GLU A 204 -4.75 7.18 16.42
CA GLU A 204 -3.74 6.47 17.21
C GLU A 204 -2.35 6.62 16.59
N PHE A 205 -2.24 6.55 15.25
CA PHE A 205 -0.98 6.77 14.55
C PHE A 205 -0.43 8.18 14.86
N VAL A 206 -1.28 9.21 14.81
CA VAL A 206 -0.91 10.60 15.16
C VAL A 206 -0.40 10.68 16.60
N GLU A 207 -1.16 10.13 17.55
CA GLU A 207 -0.79 10.14 18.97
C GLU A 207 0.57 9.48 19.22
N LYS A 208 0.80 8.30 18.64
CA LYS A 208 2.09 7.59 18.78
C LYS A 208 3.23 8.33 18.08
N ALA A 209 2.98 8.96 16.93
CA ALA A 209 3.99 9.76 16.24
C ALA A 209 4.42 10.97 17.08
N PHE A 210 3.48 11.73 17.67
CA PHE A 210 3.81 12.83 18.58
C PHE A 210 4.56 12.33 19.82
N LYS A 211 4.11 11.21 20.40
CA LYS A 211 4.78 10.59 21.57
C LYS A 211 6.23 10.21 21.26
N ALA A 212 6.53 9.74 20.05
CA ALA A 212 7.89 9.42 19.61
C ALA A 212 8.82 10.65 19.57
N THR A 213 8.26 11.86 19.54
CA THR A 213 9.00 13.14 19.67
C THR A 213 8.93 13.76 21.08
N GLY A 214 8.38 13.04 22.05
CA GLY A 214 8.22 13.51 23.43
C GLY A 214 7.08 14.50 23.64
N SER A 215 6.08 14.54 22.75
CA SER A 215 4.89 15.39 22.89
C SER A 215 3.62 14.56 22.98
N THR A 216 2.62 15.03 23.71
CA THR A 216 1.28 14.42 23.74
C THR A 216 0.25 15.29 23.04
N ILE A 217 -0.78 14.67 22.47
CA ILE A 217 -1.91 15.35 21.84
C ILE A 217 -3.18 15.07 22.62
N ARG A 218 -3.97 16.12 22.86
CA ARG A 218 -5.32 16.05 23.41
C ARG A 218 -6.32 16.52 22.36
N TRP A 219 -7.38 15.75 22.15
CA TRP A 219 -8.41 16.07 21.17
C TRP A 219 -9.54 16.89 21.78
N GLU A 220 -10.02 17.89 21.04
CA GLU A 220 -11.22 18.68 21.36
C GLU A 220 -12.08 18.87 20.11
N GLY A 221 -13.39 18.97 20.30
CA GLY A 221 -14.36 19.07 19.20
C GLY A 221 -14.76 17.72 18.64
N SER A 222 -15.37 17.73 17.45
CA SER A 222 -15.80 16.51 16.76
C SER A 222 -15.90 16.76 15.25
N ALA A 223 -15.78 15.68 14.48
CA ALA A 223 -15.84 15.70 13.02
C ALA A 223 -14.90 16.76 12.42
N GLU A 224 -15.39 17.61 11.52
CA GLU A 224 -14.58 18.64 10.85
C GLU A 224 -14.08 19.75 11.77
N GLN A 225 -14.69 19.91 12.95
CA GLN A 225 -14.28 20.89 13.97
C GLN A 225 -13.30 20.28 14.99
N GLU A 226 -12.95 19.01 14.83
CA GLU A 226 -12.01 18.35 15.72
C GLU A 226 -10.58 18.87 15.52
N VAL A 227 -9.91 19.13 16.64
CA VAL A 227 -8.52 19.61 16.69
C VAL A 227 -7.70 18.82 17.69
N GLY A 228 -6.41 18.64 17.38
CA GLY A 228 -5.42 18.08 18.30
C GLY A 228 -4.53 19.17 18.87
N LEU A 229 -4.58 19.36 20.20
CA LEU A 229 -3.77 20.35 20.92
C LEU A 229 -2.56 19.68 21.58
N ASP A 230 -1.40 20.35 21.53
CA ASP A 230 -0.25 19.96 22.34
C ASP A 230 -0.39 20.36 23.82
N GLU A 231 0.60 19.99 24.64
CA GLU A 231 0.65 20.28 26.08
C GLU A 231 0.60 21.77 26.43
N LYS A 232 0.91 22.65 25.47
CA LYS A 232 0.86 24.11 25.63
C LYS A 232 -0.49 24.69 25.20
N GLY A 233 -1.44 23.85 24.79
CA GLY A 233 -2.72 24.26 24.24
C GLY A 233 -2.63 24.81 22.82
N ILE A 234 -1.55 24.55 22.09
CA ILE A 234 -1.41 24.98 20.70
C ILE A 234 -2.01 23.91 19.79
N ILE A 235 -2.86 24.33 18.84
CA ILE A 235 -3.43 23.42 17.84
C ILE A 235 -2.33 22.95 16.89
N ARG A 236 -2.05 21.65 16.92
CA ARG A 236 -1.07 20.97 16.06
C ARG A 236 -1.68 20.11 14.98
N VAL A 237 -2.94 19.70 15.15
CA VAL A 237 -3.66 18.88 14.17
C VAL A 237 -5.03 19.48 13.92
N ARG A 238 -5.43 19.54 12.64
CA ARG A 238 -6.76 19.96 12.20
C ARG A 238 -7.34 18.96 11.20
N VAL A 239 -8.64 18.80 11.21
CA VAL A 239 -9.37 18.12 10.14
C VAL A 239 -9.64 19.11 9.00
N ASP A 240 -9.45 18.69 7.77
CA ASP A 240 -9.75 19.44 6.56
C ASP A 240 -10.56 18.57 5.58
N PRO A 241 -11.80 18.95 5.25
CA PRO A 241 -12.69 18.25 4.33
C PRO A 241 -12.06 17.93 2.98
N ALA A 242 -11.10 18.74 2.53
CA ALA A 242 -10.40 18.51 1.28
C ALA A 242 -9.66 17.16 1.27
N TYR A 243 -9.30 16.57 2.41
CA TYR A 243 -8.61 15.27 2.47
C TYR A 243 -9.53 14.04 2.49
N TYR A 244 -10.84 14.23 2.57
CA TYR A 244 -11.79 13.12 2.47
C TYR A 244 -11.83 12.55 1.05
N ARG A 245 -12.22 11.28 0.96
CA ARG A 245 -12.48 10.59 -0.31
C ARG A 245 -13.97 10.64 -0.62
N PRO A 246 -14.39 10.66 -1.91
CA PRO A 246 -15.80 10.54 -2.27
C PRO A 246 -16.47 9.28 -1.68
N THR A 247 -15.70 8.19 -1.59
CA THR A 247 -16.10 6.93 -0.98
C THR A 247 -14.97 6.46 -0.08
N GLU A 248 -15.23 6.48 1.23
CA GLU A 248 -14.25 6.06 2.23
C GLU A 248 -14.24 4.54 2.38
N VAL A 249 -13.07 4.01 2.75
CA VAL A 249 -12.93 2.65 3.27
C VAL A 249 -12.79 2.77 4.79
N GLU A 250 -13.80 2.34 5.53
CA GLU A 250 -13.87 2.59 6.97
C GLU A 250 -12.80 1.78 7.73
N GLN A 251 -12.72 0.48 7.46
CA GLN A 251 -11.83 -0.44 8.16
C GLN A 251 -11.24 -1.48 7.22
N LEU A 252 -9.99 -1.89 7.48
CA LEU A 252 -9.31 -2.98 6.80
C LEU A 252 -8.48 -3.73 7.85
N LEU A 253 -8.79 -5.01 8.04
CA LEU A 253 -8.12 -5.92 8.97
C LEU A 253 -7.95 -7.29 8.31
N GLY A 254 -6.72 -7.66 7.98
CA GLY A 254 -6.45 -8.87 7.21
C GLY A 254 -6.19 -10.08 8.10
N ASN A 255 -6.54 -11.27 7.60
CA ASN A 255 -6.21 -12.55 8.20
C ASN A 255 -5.05 -13.23 7.46
N PRO A 256 -3.81 -13.22 7.98
CA PRO A 256 -2.66 -13.82 7.30
C PRO A 256 -2.49 -15.32 7.59
N ALA A 257 -3.51 -16.03 8.13
CA ALA A 257 -3.38 -17.41 8.57
C ALA A 257 -2.84 -18.35 7.47
N LYS A 258 -3.35 -18.24 6.24
CA LYS A 258 -2.91 -19.05 5.10
C LYS A 258 -1.43 -18.81 4.76
N ALA A 259 -0.99 -17.56 4.78
CA ALA A 259 0.40 -17.20 4.54
C ALA A 259 1.33 -17.72 5.65
N ASN A 260 0.89 -17.65 6.91
CA ASN A 260 1.63 -18.18 8.04
C ASN A 260 1.82 -19.70 7.94
N GLU A 261 0.76 -20.43 7.58
CA GLU A 261 0.77 -21.88 7.50
C GLU A 261 1.57 -22.39 6.29
N LYS A 262 1.28 -21.87 5.09
CA LYS A 262 1.86 -22.40 3.84
C LYS A 262 3.23 -21.80 3.48
N LEU A 263 3.44 -20.52 3.77
CA LEU A 263 4.69 -19.82 3.39
C LEU A 263 5.71 -19.75 4.55
N GLY A 264 5.26 -20.06 5.77
CA GLY A 264 6.02 -19.76 6.99
C GLY A 264 6.29 -18.26 7.17
N TRP A 265 5.54 -17.41 6.49
CA TRP A 265 5.71 -15.95 6.55
C TRP A 265 5.11 -15.42 7.85
N LYS A 266 5.82 -14.54 8.56
CA LYS A 266 5.31 -13.85 9.74
C LYS A 266 5.86 -12.42 9.75
N ARG A 267 5.04 -11.46 10.16
CA ARG A 267 5.50 -10.08 10.40
C ARG A 267 6.60 -10.07 11.48
N LYS A 268 7.60 -9.21 11.32
CA LYS A 268 8.71 -9.03 12.25
C LYS A 268 8.64 -7.68 12.96
N VAL A 269 8.07 -6.67 12.30
CA VAL A 269 7.92 -5.32 12.85
C VAL A 269 6.49 -5.11 13.32
N ASP A 270 6.33 -4.70 14.58
CA ASP A 270 5.04 -4.30 15.14
C ASP A 270 4.70 -2.83 14.84
N PHE A 271 3.46 -2.44 15.13
CA PHE A 271 2.94 -1.10 14.86
C PHE A 271 3.76 0.01 15.53
N ASP A 272 4.17 -0.17 16.79
CA ASP A 272 4.88 0.84 17.56
C ASP A 272 6.29 1.05 17.03
N SER A 273 6.99 -0.05 16.73
CA SER A 273 8.31 -0.03 16.11
C SER A 273 8.28 0.63 14.72
N LEU A 274 7.22 0.37 13.94
CA LEU A 274 7.01 1.01 12.63
C LEU A 274 6.87 2.53 12.76
N VAL A 275 6.00 3.00 13.66
CA VAL A 275 5.78 4.44 13.89
C VAL A 275 7.08 5.11 14.35
N GLU A 276 7.76 4.52 15.33
CA GLU A 276 9.02 5.05 15.85
C GLU A 276 10.10 5.13 14.78
N GLU A 277 10.27 4.08 13.98
CA GLU A 277 11.27 4.06 12.91
C GLU A 277 11.01 5.18 11.89
N MET A 278 9.75 5.35 11.47
CA MET A 278 9.37 6.37 10.50
C MET A 278 9.62 7.78 11.04
N VAL A 279 9.23 8.07 12.29
CA VAL A 279 9.48 9.37 12.92
C VAL A 279 10.98 9.63 13.07
N LYS A 280 11.77 8.65 13.54
CA LYS A 280 13.22 8.81 13.70
C LYS A 280 13.90 9.13 12.36
N ALA A 281 13.50 8.45 11.29
CA ALA A 281 14.04 8.72 9.96
C ALA A 281 13.67 10.12 9.44
N ASP A 282 12.43 10.55 9.63
CA ASP A 282 11.97 11.87 9.19
C ASP A 282 12.54 13.01 10.02
N LEU A 283 12.82 12.83 11.32
CA LEU A 283 13.58 13.79 12.13
C LEU A 283 14.96 14.06 11.53
N VAL A 284 15.68 13.00 11.11
CA VAL A 284 16.98 13.14 10.45
C VAL A 284 16.84 13.86 9.10
N GLY A 285 15.87 13.45 8.28
CA GLY A 285 15.63 14.05 6.96
C GLY A 285 15.27 15.53 7.06
N VAL A 286 14.29 15.87 7.91
CA VAL A 286 13.85 17.25 8.10
C VAL A 286 14.97 18.11 8.69
N ALA A 287 15.77 17.60 9.64
CA ALA A 287 16.93 18.33 10.16
C ALA A 287 17.95 18.66 9.05
N ALA A 288 18.16 17.74 8.11
CA ALA A 288 19.03 17.91 6.94
C ALA A 288 18.45 18.81 5.83
N GLY A 289 17.25 19.38 6.02
CA GLY A 289 16.61 20.29 5.06
C GLY A 289 15.68 19.60 4.07
N ASP A 290 15.39 18.30 4.24
CA ASP A 290 14.37 17.59 3.46
C ASP A 290 12.97 17.90 4.02
N VAL A 291 12.60 19.18 3.95
CA VAL A 291 11.31 19.71 4.40
C VAL A 291 10.33 19.68 3.22
N PHE A 292 9.12 19.18 3.47
CA PHE A 292 8.03 19.25 2.49
C PHE A 292 7.53 20.70 2.43
N ASN A 293 7.50 21.29 1.23
CA ASN A 293 6.72 22.50 0.93
C ASN A 293 5.33 22.09 0.48
#